data_AF-A0A8K0RLU4-F1
#
_entry.id   AF-A0A8K0RLU4-F1
#
_cell.length_a   1.000
_cell.length_b   1.000
_cell.length_c   1.000
_cell.angle_alpha   90.00
_cell.angle_beta   90.00
_cell.angle_gamma   90.00
#
_symmetry.space_group_name_H-M   'P 1'
#
loop_
_entity.id
_entity.type
_entity.pdbx_description
1 polymer ?
#
loop_
_entity_poly.entity_id
_entity_poly.type
_entity_poly.pdbx_seq_one_letter_code
_entity_poly.pdbx_strand_id
1 'polypeptide(L)'
;MDFSCHVRINNESDQDLLLEDSGLDSGNWPLRQPLNLIEAGTEQTIYLAQPGWGGSKAWVTYEARFGQGWRNFTLEFECPALPFSKNHVSVKECSQVFDIVVTDVQERGSPLTATVNIRMDSKKNYPTTTKDDQVRANYDIGVGVSFPTKMDIKFPVHESIVVTSFINSDMTFPRGTVYNNINDKQWEFFRGVVWNDDPSCLLFEDVTEDNRMFGLGIEWLNAFKFGDEKCMTKRSHMGNLQFFHGMGSKMGEKPQKTRQNILTWVEVMYKLACGNQGVSENDALSDVLPGYFGKETVPSKTDTLRDLLLATTPKYNKADIQKRAFGVCLHMISDSFALGHTQRRLRNPADLIERDTAGYIRFRPDTYGDWGSIICFHTYNDQDGDRHGHYDDKDGEQDPDPKDVTTFNEMVGARNAIDGCTKLINLFINKTKWDDGVKQFLEDEIFVLDPCAKPSDHFTDESIISYVYQDRVKSQEFDYQAGLQRKLASLEEGSVISLAPEGDLRRRSRAFSVLAMLCLLMNAMLFTIFTMRLHGFLS
;
A
#
# COMPACT_ATOMS: atom_id res chain seq x y z
N MET A 1 -7.70 -0.90 -39.82
CA MET A 1 -6.99 0.39 -39.99
C MET A 1 -6.40 0.72 -38.64
N ASP A 2 -5.17 1.19 -38.61
CA ASP A 2 -4.43 1.46 -37.37
C ASP A 2 -4.53 2.95 -37.03
N PHE A 3 -5.47 3.34 -36.18
CA PHE A 3 -5.68 4.73 -35.76
C PHE A 3 -4.86 5.10 -34.51
N SER A 4 -3.69 4.51 -34.34
CA SER A 4 -2.78 4.81 -33.24
C SER A 4 -2.09 6.17 -33.42
N CYS A 5 -1.50 6.69 -32.33
CA CYS A 5 -0.69 7.91 -32.34
C CYS A 5 0.76 7.61 -31.95
N HIS A 6 1.72 8.13 -32.73
CA HIS A 6 3.15 8.11 -32.44
C HIS A 6 3.66 9.55 -32.40
N VAL A 7 3.88 10.06 -31.20
CA VAL A 7 4.40 11.41 -30.99
C VAL A 7 5.84 11.30 -30.49
N ARG A 8 6.80 11.63 -31.36
CA ARG A 8 8.22 11.66 -31.03
C ARG A 8 8.52 12.93 -30.25
N ILE A 9 9.10 12.80 -29.07
CA ILE A 9 9.51 13.89 -28.21
C ILE A 9 11.03 13.98 -28.22
N ASN A 10 11.54 15.14 -28.61
CA ASN A 10 12.96 15.50 -28.52
C ASN A 10 13.12 16.44 -27.33
N ASN A 11 13.59 15.92 -26.20
CA ASN A 11 13.91 16.75 -25.05
C ASN A 11 15.30 17.37 -25.23
N GLU A 12 15.35 18.57 -25.79
CA GLU A 12 16.58 19.35 -26.02
C GLU A 12 16.97 20.18 -24.78
N SER A 13 16.27 20.00 -23.66
CA SER A 13 16.52 20.68 -22.39
C SER A 13 17.64 20.00 -21.59
N ASP A 14 18.14 20.70 -20.57
CA ASP A 14 19.07 20.15 -19.57
C ASP A 14 18.36 19.52 -18.36
N GLN A 15 17.02 19.53 -18.35
CA GLN A 15 16.19 18.91 -17.33
C GLN A 15 15.41 17.74 -17.89
N ASP A 16 15.19 16.74 -17.05
CA ASP A 16 14.24 15.67 -17.31
C ASP A 16 12.81 16.22 -17.29
N LEU A 17 11.95 15.66 -18.14
CA LEU A 17 10.52 15.92 -18.13
C LEU A 17 9.83 14.77 -17.38
N LEU A 18 9.16 15.10 -16.28
CA LEU A 18 8.45 14.15 -15.43
C LEU A 18 6.97 14.20 -15.79
N LEU A 19 6.34 13.05 -15.98
CA LEU A 19 4.89 13.00 -16.17
C LEU A 19 4.19 13.46 -14.88
N GLU A 20 3.37 14.48 -15.01
CA GLU A 20 2.54 15.02 -13.93
C GLU A 20 1.14 14.41 -13.97
N ASP A 21 0.54 14.35 -15.16
CA ASP A 21 -0.78 13.75 -15.35
C ASP A 21 -0.98 13.27 -16.81
N SER A 22 -1.99 12.45 -17.03
CA SER A 22 -2.40 12.01 -18.36
C SER A 22 -3.87 11.62 -18.35
N GLY A 23 -4.53 11.74 -19.50
CA GLY A 23 -5.89 11.27 -19.67
C GLY A 23 -6.13 10.69 -21.06
N LEU A 24 -7.16 9.87 -21.14
CA LEU A 24 -7.49 9.06 -22.30
C LEU A 24 -8.96 9.27 -22.65
N ASP A 25 -9.24 9.87 -23.80
CA ASP A 25 -10.62 10.01 -24.30
C ASP A 25 -11.01 8.78 -25.15
N SER A 26 -10.05 8.22 -25.91
CA SER A 26 -10.22 7.01 -26.70
C SER A 26 -8.86 6.40 -27.06
N GLY A 27 -8.80 5.08 -27.20
CA GLY A 27 -7.55 4.34 -27.35
C GLY A 27 -7.23 3.50 -26.14
N ASN A 28 -5.97 3.08 -26.06
CA ASN A 28 -5.43 2.36 -24.92
C ASN A 28 -3.95 2.70 -24.79
N TRP A 29 -3.51 3.02 -23.57
CA TRP A 29 -2.09 3.14 -23.27
C TRP A 29 -1.44 1.75 -23.22
N PRO A 30 -0.48 1.46 -24.11
CA PRO A 30 0.28 0.22 -24.03
C PRO A 30 1.15 0.17 -22.78
N LEU A 31 1.74 -0.99 -22.51
CA LEU A 31 2.74 -1.13 -21.45
C LEU A 31 3.85 -0.09 -21.65
N ARG A 32 4.30 0.53 -20.55
CA ARG A 32 5.31 1.62 -20.50
C ARG A 32 4.83 2.96 -21.04
N GLN A 33 3.53 3.12 -21.29
CA GLN A 33 2.93 4.36 -21.78
C GLN A 33 1.81 4.86 -20.86
N PRO A 34 1.56 6.18 -20.82
CA PRO A 34 2.39 7.24 -21.42
C PRO A 34 3.77 7.29 -20.74
N LEU A 35 4.82 7.75 -21.44
CA LEU A 35 6.17 7.80 -20.85
C LEU A 35 6.14 8.58 -19.53
N ASN A 36 6.54 7.96 -18.42
CA ASN A 36 6.53 8.65 -17.14
C ASN A 36 7.74 9.60 -16.94
N LEU A 37 8.82 9.38 -17.70
CA LEU A 37 10.06 10.15 -17.66
C LEU A 37 10.60 10.29 -19.08
N ILE A 38 10.94 11.52 -19.46
CA ILE A 38 11.67 11.81 -20.69
C ILE A 38 12.99 12.50 -20.33
N GLU A 39 14.09 11.77 -20.49
CA GLU A 39 15.40 12.21 -20.00
C GLU A 39 15.95 13.39 -20.79
N ALA A 40 16.67 14.27 -20.11
CA ALA A 40 17.38 15.39 -20.72
C ALA A 40 18.26 14.93 -21.89
N GLY A 41 18.16 15.61 -23.03
CA GLY A 41 18.97 15.32 -24.21
C GLY A 41 18.60 14.05 -24.96
N THR A 42 17.44 13.44 -24.69
CA THR A 42 17.00 12.20 -25.34
C THR A 42 15.83 12.40 -26.32
N GLU A 43 15.72 11.47 -27.25
CA GLU A 43 14.56 11.29 -28.13
C GLU A 43 13.79 10.04 -27.66
N GLN A 44 12.50 10.19 -27.41
CA GLN A 44 11.61 9.10 -27.04
C GLN A 44 10.24 9.26 -27.72
N THR A 45 9.44 8.19 -27.76
CA THR A 45 8.13 8.22 -28.43
C THR A 45 7.00 7.91 -27.46
N ILE A 46 6.03 8.81 -27.41
CA ILE A 46 4.74 8.56 -26.77
C ILE A 46 3.89 7.79 -27.77
N TYR A 47 3.40 6.63 -27.33
CA TYR A 47 2.62 5.72 -28.16
C TYR A 47 1.27 5.46 -27.53
N LEU A 48 0.21 5.75 -28.29
CA LEU A 48 -1.17 5.45 -27.93
C LEU A 48 -1.73 4.46 -28.95
N ALA A 49 -2.14 3.28 -28.49
CA ALA A 49 -2.66 2.25 -29.37
C ALA A 49 -4.16 2.39 -29.60
N GLN A 50 -4.62 2.02 -30.80
CA GLN A 50 -6.04 1.84 -31.11
C GLN A 50 -6.28 0.44 -31.69
N PRO A 51 -6.50 -0.57 -30.82
CA PRO A 51 -6.61 -1.97 -31.25
C PRO A 51 -7.95 -2.32 -31.93
N GLY A 52 -8.93 -1.41 -31.91
CA GLY A 52 -10.29 -1.65 -32.38
C GLY A 52 -10.84 -0.55 -33.29
N TRP A 53 -12.14 -0.62 -33.56
CA TRP A 53 -12.86 0.38 -34.36
C TRP A 53 -13.01 1.68 -33.57
N GLY A 54 -12.45 2.78 -34.08
CA GLY A 54 -12.47 4.08 -33.40
C GLY A 54 -11.24 4.90 -33.73
N GLY A 55 -11.27 6.18 -33.37
CA GLY A 55 -10.07 7.02 -33.35
C GLY A 55 -9.35 6.84 -32.01
N SER A 56 -8.17 7.42 -31.88
CA SER A 56 -7.50 7.57 -30.59
C SER A 56 -7.33 9.03 -30.24
N LYS A 57 -7.47 9.35 -28.97
CA LYS A 57 -7.34 10.70 -28.43
C LYS A 57 -6.89 10.64 -26.98
N ALA A 58 -5.81 11.35 -26.67
CA ALA A 58 -5.28 11.43 -25.32
C ALA A 58 -4.55 12.74 -25.09
N TRP A 59 -4.19 12.98 -23.83
CA TRP A 59 -3.33 14.06 -23.42
C TRP A 59 -2.34 13.61 -22.34
N VAL A 60 -1.22 14.31 -22.27
CA VAL A 60 -0.16 14.12 -21.27
C VAL A 60 0.33 15.48 -20.79
N THR A 61 0.48 15.65 -19.49
CA THR A 61 1.07 16.82 -18.86
C THR A 61 2.43 16.44 -18.31
N TYR A 62 3.47 17.14 -18.76
CA TYR A 62 4.82 16.98 -18.24
C TYR A 62 5.22 18.21 -17.45
N GLU A 63 6.04 18.00 -16.43
CA GLU A 63 6.65 19.05 -15.62
C GLU A 63 8.18 18.91 -15.56
N ALA A 64 8.85 20.05 -15.37
CA ALA A 64 10.28 20.12 -15.10
C ALA A 64 10.58 21.20 -14.07
N ARG A 65 11.71 21.05 -13.37
CA ARG A 65 12.13 21.99 -12.33
C ARG A 65 12.75 23.24 -12.96
N PHE A 66 12.20 24.41 -12.65
CA PHE A 66 12.76 25.70 -13.05
C PHE A 66 12.94 26.61 -11.83
N GLY A 67 14.19 26.87 -11.46
CA GLY A 67 14.52 27.57 -10.22
C GLY A 67 14.04 26.80 -8.98
N GLN A 68 13.21 27.42 -8.15
CA GLN A 68 12.64 26.80 -6.94
C GLN A 68 11.28 26.13 -7.17
N GLY A 69 10.69 26.20 -8.36
CA GLY A 69 9.35 25.68 -8.63
C GLY A 69 9.30 24.68 -9.79
N TRP A 70 8.12 24.11 -9.98
CA TRP A 70 7.78 23.26 -11.12
C TRP A 70 7.10 24.08 -12.21
N ARG A 71 7.33 23.70 -13.46
CA ARG A 71 6.72 24.30 -14.64
C ARG A 71 6.25 23.17 -15.53
N ASN A 72 5.07 23.32 -16.11
CA ASN A 72 4.43 22.28 -16.89
C ASN A 72 3.99 22.76 -18.29
N PHE A 73 3.64 21.78 -19.11
CA PHE A 73 2.93 21.91 -20.37
C PHE A 73 2.13 20.65 -20.64
N THR A 74 1.04 20.77 -21.40
CA THR A 74 0.20 19.64 -21.80
C THR A 74 0.29 19.43 -23.31
N LEU A 75 0.49 18.18 -23.74
CA LEU A 75 0.36 17.77 -25.13
C LEU A 75 -0.97 17.03 -25.30
N GLU A 76 -1.80 17.47 -26.23
CA GLU A 76 -3.00 16.75 -26.66
C GLU A 76 -2.81 16.27 -28.09
N PHE A 77 -3.19 15.03 -28.37
CA PHE A 77 -3.09 14.45 -29.70
C PHE A 77 -4.26 13.51 -30.03
N GLU A 78 -4.66 13.51 -31.29
CA GLU A 78 -5.83 12.78 -31.79
C GLU A 78 -5.63 12.26 -33.21
N CYS A 79 -5.88 10.96 -33.40
CA CYS A 79 -6.03 10.31 -34.70
C CYS A 79 -7.49 9.84 -34.89
N PRO A 80 -8.34 10.63 -35.55
CA PRO A 80 -9.78 10.33 -35.67
C PRO A 80 -10.08 9.17 -36.64
N ALA A 81 -11.12 8.38 -36.34
CA ALA A 81 -11.52 7.20 -37.14
C ALA A 81 -12.12 7.53 -38.51
N LEU A 82 -12.56 8.77 -38.72
CA LEU A 82 -13.31 9.16 -39.91
C LEU A 82 -12.39 9.39 -41.10
N PRO A 83 -12.63 8.74 -42.27
CA PRO A 83 -11.91 9.03 -43.49
C PRO A 83 -11.95 10.53 -43.77
N PHE A 84 -10.79 11.13 -44.05
CA PHE A 84 -10.62 12.57 -44.31
C PHE A 84 -10.72 13.53 -43.11
N SER A 85 -10.77 13.04 -41.87
CA SER A 85 -10.55 13.92 -40.72
C SER A 85 -9.06 14.28 -40.60
N LYS A 86 -8.78 15.43 -39.97
CA LYS A 86 -7.40 15.86 -39.73
C LYS A 86 -6.89 15.25 -38.44
N ASN A 87 -5.63 14.86 -38.42
CA ASN A 87 -4.93 14.55 -37.20
C ASN A 87 -4.64 15.84 -36.43
N HIS A 88 -4.63 15.76 -35.10
CA HIS A 88 -4.39 16.90 -34.23
C HIS A 88 -3.23 16.61 -33.28
N VAL A 89 -2.31 17.56 -33.15
CA VAL A 89 -1.31 17.61 -32.09
C VAL A 89 -1.23 19.07 -31.65
N SER A 90 -1.41 19.34 -30.37
CA SER A 90 -1.41 20.70 -29.84
C SER A 90 -0.76 20.77 -28.46
N VAL A 91 -0.13 21.90 -28.19
CA VAL A 91 0.44 22.23 -26.88
C VAL A 91 -0.56 23.15 -26.16
N LYS A 92 -0.95 22.76 -24.96
CA LYS A 92 -1.85 23.50 -24.07
C LYS A 92 -1.15 23.78 -22.74
N GLU A 93 -1.68 24.76 -22.00
CA GLU A 93 -1.30 25.03 -20.60
C GLU A 93 0.22 25.14 -20.38
N CYS A 94 0.91 25.74 -21.35
CA CYS A 94 2.37 25.76 -21.40
C CYS A 94 2.94 26.94 -20.61
N SER A 95 3.77 26.62 -19.63
CA SER A 95 4.57 27.61 -18.91
C SER A 95 5.55 28.34 -19.84
N GLN A 96 5.68 29.66 -19.70
CA GLN A 96 6.50 30.52 -20.57
C GLN A 96 8.00 30.16 -20.66
N VAL A 97 8.48 29.30 -19.76
CA VAL A 97 9.87 28.83 -19.74
C VAL A 97 10.17 27.78 -20.81
N PHE A 98 9.13 27.13 -21.35
CA PHE A 98 9.26 26.15 -22.41
C PHE A 98 9.10 26.81 -23.78
N ASP A 99 10.00 26.47 -24.69
CA ASP A 99 9.88 26.69 -26.12
C ASP A 99 9.59 25.32 -26.76
N ILE A 100 8.36 25.13 -27.23
CA ILE A 100 7.87 23.86 -27.76
C ILE A 100 7.47 24.04 -29.21
N VAL A 101 8.13 23.30 -30.10
CA VAL A 101 7.90 23.35 -31.54
C VAL A 101 7.42 21.99 -32.01
N VAL A 102 6.18 21.95 -32.49
CA VAL A 102 5.59 20.77 -33.13
C VAL A 102 5.90 20.81 -34.63
N THR A 103 6.57 19.78 -35.14
CA THR A 103 6.94 19.61 -36.55
C THR A 103 6.49 18.25 -37.07
N ASP A 104 6.58 18.06 -38.40
CA ASP A 104 6.38 16.77 -39.07
C ASP A 104 5.03 16.09 -38.77
N VAL A 105 4.00 16.90 -38.51
CA VAL A 105 2.65 16.39 -38.24
C VAL A 105 2.07 15.81 -39.53
N GLN A 106 1.80 14.51 -39.52
CA GLN A 106 1.00 13.87 -40.55
C GLN A 106 -0.44 14.37 -40.46
N GLU A 107 -0.79 15.42 -41.22
CA GLU A 107 -2.11 16.09 -41.10
C GLU A 107 -3.31 15.17 -41.39
N ARG A 108 -3.13 14.08 -42.16
CA ARG A 108 -4.19 13.17 -42.59
C ARG A 108 -3.67 11.73 -42.73
N GLY A 109 -4.59 10.78 -42.59
CA GLY A 109 -4.29 9.35 -42.66
C GLY A 109 -3.92 8.79 -41.30
N SER A 110 -3.71 7.47 -41.23
CA SER A 110 -3.38 6.79 -39.99
C SER A 110 -2.20 5.81 -40.20
N PRO A 111 -1.37 5.57 -39.16
CA PRO A 111 -1.43 6.19 -37.82
C PRO A 111 -1.05 7.68 -37.83
N LEU A 112 -1.31 8.41 -36.73
CA LEU A 112 -0.78 9.76 -36.53
C LEU A 112 0.72 9.67 -36.25
N THR A 113 1.51 10.50 -36.93
CA THR A 113 2.93 10.74 -36.61
C THR A 113 3.19 12.23 -36.45
N ALA A 114 4.01 12.60 -35.47
CA ALA A 114 4.46 13.97 -35.24
C ALA A 114 5.77 14.00 -34.46
N THR A 115 6.52 15.10 -34.60
CA THR A 115 7.72 15.40 -33.80
C THR A 115 7.46 16.63 -32.93
N VAL A 116 7.85 16.59 -31.66
CA VAL A 116 7.74 17.70 -30.71
C VAL A 116 9.12 17.96 -30.13
N ASN A 117 9.70 19.12 -30.45
CA ASN A 117 10.99 19.55 -29.91
C ASN A 117 10.73 20.46 -28.71
N ILE A 118 11.33 20.13 -27.57
CA ILE A 118 11.11 20.82 -26.30
C ILE A 118 12.43 21.38 -25.80
N ARG A 119 12.49 22.70 -25.60
CA ARG A 119 13.60 23.37 -24.92
C ARG A 119 13.09 24.12 -23.71
N MET A 120 13.79 23.99 -22.59
CA MET A 120 13.64 24.86 -21.44
C MET A 120 14.85 25.80 -21.35
N ASP A 121 14.63 27.11 -21.49
CA ASP A 121 15.71 28.10 -21.45
C ASP A 121 15.99 28.52 -19.99
N SER A 122 16.95 27.85 -19.35
CA SER A 122 17.40 28.15 -17.99
C SER A 122 18.08 29.52 -17.83
N LYS A 123 18.31 30.27 -18.92
CA LYS A 123 19.04 31.56 -18.92
C LYS A 123 18.15 32.80 -19.09
N LYS A 124 16.84 32.64 -19.32
CA LYS A 124 15.91 33.78 -19.34
C LYS A 124 15.38 34.05 -17.93
N ASN A 125 15.76 35.21 -17.38
CA ASN A 125 15.19 35.75 -16.14
C ASN A 125 13.72 36.13 -16.38
N TYR A 126 12.79 35.20 -16.14
CA TYR A 126 11.37 35.50 -16.04
C TYR A 126 11.00 35.84 -14.60
N PRO A 127 10.25 36.91 -14.34
CA PRO A 127 9.82 37.25 -12.99
C PRO A 127 8.91 36.15 -12.44
N THR A 128 9.27 35.65 -11.26
CA THR A 128 8.53 34.65 -10.51
C THR A 128 7.21 35.22 -10.00
N THR A 129 6.09 34.81 -10.60
CA THR A 129 4.77 34.92 -9.96
C THR A 129 4.56 33.77 -9.00
N THR A 130 4.47 34.09 -7.72
CA THR A 130 3.91 33.24 -6.67
C THR A 130 2.39 33.34 -6.70
N LYS A 131 1.70 32.21 -6.74
CA LYS A 131 0.46 31.98 -6.01
C LYS A 131 0.24 30.48 -5.87
N ASP A 132 -0.19 30.10 -4.67
CA ASP A 132 -0.72 28.78 -4.32
C ASP A 132 -1.59 28.22 -5.44
N ASP A 133 -1.40 26.94 -5.75
CA ASP A 133 -2.48 26.14 -6.31
C ASP A 133 -2.61 24.84 -5.51
N GLN A 134 -3.57 24.89 -4.59
CA GLN A 134 -4.21 23.73 -3.98
C GLN A 134 -5.32 23.22 -4.92
N VAL A 135 -5.24 21.92 -5.24
CA VAL A 135 -6.33 20.95 -5.55
C VAL A 135 -7.27 21.25 -6.75
N ARG A 136 -7.35 20.30 -7.71
CA ARG A 136 -8.59 19.60 -8.18
C ARG A 136 -8.34 18.58 -9.32
N ALA A 137 -9.17 17.53 -9.33
CA ALA A 137 -9.06 16.21 -9.99
C ALA A 137 -9.67 16.07 -11.40
N ASN A 138 -9.27 15.03 -12.17
CA ASN A 138 -10.11 13.86 -12.58
C ASN A 138 -9.46 12.93 -13.66
N TYR A 139 -9.34 11.64 -13.30
CA TYR A 139 -9.45 10.33 -14.02
C TYR A 139 -8.98 10.13 -15.48
N ASP A 140 -8.22 9.04 -15.77
CA ASP A 140 -8.72 7.69 -16.17
C ASP A 140 -7.55 6.68 -16.24
N ILE A 141 -7.65 5.52 -15.57
CA ILE A 141 -6.62 4.44 -15.59
C ILE A 141 -7.24 3.22 -16.29
N GLY A 142 -6.69 2.86 -17.44
CA GLY A 142 -7.02 1.63 -18.14
C GLY A 142 -5.78 0.76 -18.32
N VAL A 143 -5.81 -0.46 -17.80
CA VAL A 143 -4.89 -1.53 -18.23
C VAL A 143 -5.73 -2.73 -18.66
N GLY A 144 -6.19 -2.69 -19.91
CA GLY A 144 -6.76 -3.86 -20.56
C GLY A 144 -5.66 -4.77 -21.11
N VAL A 145 -5.20 -5.74 -20.31
CA VAL A 145 -4.53 -6.93 -20.86
C VAL A 145 -5.54 -8.07 -20.86
N SER A 146 -6.16 -8.31 -22.02
CA SER A 146 -7.05 -9.46 -22.21
C SER A 146 -6.21 -10.75 -22.23
N PHE A 147 -6.18 -11.47 -21.10
CA PHE A 147 -5.78 -12.87 -21.09
C PHE A 147 -6.92 -13.74 -21.63
N PRO A 148 -6.65 -14.76 -22.47
CA PRO A 148 -7.68 -15.60 -23.08
C PRO A 148 -8.31 -16.62 -22.12
N THR A 149 -8.08 -16.49 -20.82
CA THR A 149 -8.78 -17.26 -19.80
C THR A 149 -9.13 -16.32 -18.67
N LYS A 150 -10.41 -16.36 -18.27
CA LYS A 150 -11.01 -15.67 -17.13
C LYS A 150 -10.41 -16.18 -15.81
N MET A 151 -9.10 -16.03 -15.66
CA MET A 151 -8.37 -16.09 -14.40
C MET A 151 -8.38 -14.64 -13.92
N ASP A 152 -9.06 -14.41 -12.80
CA ASP A 152 -9.30 -13.09 -12.22
C ASP A 152 -8.02 -12.23 -12.26
N ILE A 153 -8.08 -11.11 -13.00
CA ILE A 153 -7.00 -10.13 -13.04
C ILE A 153 -6.99 -9.49 -11.65
N LYS A 154 -6.09 -9.94 -10.78
CA LYS A 154 -5.87 -9.34 -9.47
C LYS A 154 -5.30 -7.93 -9.64
N PHE A 155 -5.74 -7.01 -8.79
CA PHE A 155 -5.21 -5.64 -8.82
C PHE A 155 -3.76 -5.63 -8.36
N PRO A 156 -2.87 -4.80 -8.95
CA PRO A 156 -1.50 -4.63 -8.46
C PRO A 156 -1.50 -3.77 -7.18
N VAL A 157 -2.10 -4.30 -6.10
CA VAL A 157 -2.35 -3.55 -4.85
C VAL A 157 -1.04 -3.11 -4.21
N HIS A 158 -0.12 -4.06 -4.02
CA HIS A 158 1.19 -3.79 -3.41
C HIS A 158 2.00 -2.81 -4.24
N GLU A 159 1.97 -2.94 -5.57
CA GLU A 159 2.70 -2.02 -6.44
C GLU A 159 2.05 -0.64 -6.46
N SER A 160 0.72 -0.53 -6.38
CA SER A 160 0.01 0.75 -6.29
C SER A 160 0.31 1.48 -4.97
N ILE A 161 0.38 0.74 -3.86
CA ILE A 161 0.86 1.26 -2.56
C ILE A 161 2.28 1.81 -2.70
N VAL A 162 3.17 1.06 -3.37
CA VAL A 162 4.57 1.46 -3.53
C VAL A 162 4.76 2.63 -4.50
N VAL A 163 4.02 2.70 -5.62
CA VAL A 163 4.02 3.88 -6.50
C VAL A 163 3.60 5.12 -5.71
N THR A 164 2.50 5.03 -4.95
CA THR A 164 2.02 6.11 -4.09
C THR A 164 3.08 6.52 -3.07
N SER A 165 3.78 5.56 -2.49
CA SER A 165 4.83 5.81 -1.51
C SER A 165 6.04 6.54 -2.14
N PHE A 166 6.44 6.19 -3.35
CA PHE A 166 7.48 6.92 -4.08
C PHE A 166 7.06 8.36 -4.39
N ILE A 167 5.82 8.57 -4.85
CA ILE A 167 5.27 9.91 -5.14
C ILE A 167 5.27 10.81 -3.89
N ASN A 168 5.00 10.23 -2.71
CA ASN A 168 4.93 10.96 -1.44
C ASN A 168 6.29 11.05 -0.71
N SER A 169 7.33 10.43 -1.24
CA SER A 169 8.68 10.43 -0.66
C SER A 169 9.52 11.63 -1.09
N ASP A 170 10.71 11.76 -0.51
CA ASP A 170 11.74 12.71 -0.93
C ASP A 170 12.43 12.28 -2.26
N MET A 171 12.09 11.11 -2.80
CA MET A 171 12.59 10.68 -4.11
C MET A 171 11.92 11.49 -5.20
N THR A 172 12.71 11.98 -6.16
CA THR A 172 12.10 12.51 -7.39
C THR A 172 11.47 11.36 -8.16
N PHE A 173 10.14 11.31 -8.17
CA PHE A 173 9.34 10.32 -8.86
C PHE A 173 8.17 11.01 -9.59
N PRO A 174 7.93 10.74 -10.88
CA PRO A 174 6.88 11.42 -11.63
C PRO A 174 5.49 11.17 -11.03
N ARG A 175 4.72 12.24 -10.78
CA ARG A 175 3.41 12.16 -10.11
C ARG A 175 2.38 11.39 -10.95
N GLY A 176 2.44 11.48 -12.27
CA GLY A 176 1.58 10.72 -13.18
C GLY A 176 1.99 9.25 -13.34
N THR A 177 2.90 8.74 -12.52
CA THR A 177 3.29 7.32 -12.58
C THR A 177 2.16 6.45 -12.06
N VAL A 178 1.83 5.42 -12.83
CA VAL A 178 0.97 4.29 -12.47
C VAL A 178 1.75 3.01 -12.77
N TYR A 179 1.29 1.86 -12.28
CA TYR A 179 2.01 0.60 -12.47
C TYR A 179 2.36 0.32 -13.95
N ASN A 180 1.43 0.59 -14.86
CA ASN A 180 1.60 0.35 -16.29
C ASN A 180 2.75 1.16 -16.93
N ASN A 181 3.03 2.37 -16.45
CA ASN A 181 3.93 3.30 -17.12
C ASN A 181 5.29 3.51 -16.43
N ILE A 182 5.59 2.75 -15.38
CA ILE A 182 6.90 2.69 -14.75
C ILE A 182 7.96 2.46 -15.85
N ASN A 183 9.13 3.10 -15.78
CA ASN A 183 10.22 2.91 -16.76
C ASN A 183 11.29 1.89 -16.31
N ASP A 184 12.12 1.41 -17.23
CA ASP A 184 13.04 0.28 -16.98
C ASP A 184 14.02 0.54 -15.82
N LYS A 185 14.39 1.80 -15.57
CA LYS A 185 15.28 2.17 -14.47
C LYS A 185 14.61 2.03 -13.10
N GLN A 186 13.29 2.19 -13.04
CA GLN A 186 12.47 2.09 -11.84
C GLN A 186 11.94 0.67 -11.61
N TRP A 187 11.74 -0.10 -12.68
CA TRP A 187 11.08 -1.41 -12.62
C TRP A 187 11.76 -2.42 -11.71
N GLU A 188 13.07 -2.34 -11.52
CA GLU A 188 13.75 -3.26 -10.60
C GLU A 188 13.27 -3.11 -9.15
N PHE A 189 12.80 -1.93 -8.73
CA PHE A 189 12.10 -1.82 -7.44
C PHE A 189 10.84 -2.68 -7.43
N PHE A 190 10.05 -2.64 -8.50
CA PHE A 190 8.77 -3.36 -8.59
C PHE A 190 8.95 -4.86 -8.85
N ARG A 191 10.03 -5.29 -9.52
CA ARG A 191 10.45 -6.70 -9.49
C ARG A 191 10.70 -7.18 -8.09
N GLY A 192 11.24 -6.32 -7.24
CA GLY A 192 11.42 -6.59 -5.82
C GLY A 192 10.12 -6.65 -5.05
N VAL A 193 9.17 -5.75 -5.34
CA VAL A 193 7.83 -5.79 -4.73
C VAL A 193 7.16 -7.12 -5.03
N VAL A 194 7.08 -7.52 -6.30
CA VAL A 194 6.46 -8.80 -6.71
C VAL A 194 7.24 -10.04 -6.22
N TRP A 195 8.52 -9.89 -5.84
CA TRP A 195 9.39 -11.03 -5.59
C TRP A 195 8.91 -11.89 -4.41
N ASN A 196 8.31 -11.32 -3.37
CA ASN A 196 7.89 -12.12 -2.22
C ASN A 196 6.75 -13.07 -2.60
N ASP A 197 5.82 -12.62 -3.45
CA ASP A 197 4.71 -13.41 -4.02
C ASP A 197 5.19 -14.39 -5.11
N ASP A 198 6.29 -14.08 -5.77
CA ASP A 198 6.94 -14.95 -6.75
C ASP A 198 8.46 -15.11 -6.52
N PRO A 199 8.86 -15.77 -5.42
CA PRO A 199 10.26 -15.85 -5.03
C PRO A 199 11.05 -16.84 -5.89
N SER A 200 10.34 -17.59 -6.73
CA SER A 200 10.92 -18.44 -7.77
C SER A 200 11.01 -17.73 -9.13
N CYS A 201 10.45 -16.52 -9.29
CA CYS A 201 10.36 -15.77 -10.55
C CYS A 201 9.64 -16.51 -11.71
N LEU A 202 8.61 -17.31 -11.41
CA LEU A 202 7.85 -18.12 -12.35
C LEU A 202 6.73 -17.37 -13.09
N LEU A 203 6.40 -16.14 -12.67
CA LEU A 203 5.46 -15.27 -13.37
C LEU A 203 6.11 -14.54 -14.56
N PHE A 204 7.43 -14.57 -14.66
CA PHE A 204 8.20 -13.77 -15.62
C PHE A 204 8.98 -14.65 -16.59
N GLU A 205 9.04 -14.21 -17.84
CA GLU A 205 9.85 -14.85 -18.88
C GLU A 205 11.34 -14.51 -18.70
N ASP A 206 12.21 -15.51 -18.84
CA ASP A 206 13.67 -15.35 -18.69
C ASP A 206 14.32 -14.83 -19.98
N VAL A 207 14.25 -13.50 -20.16
CA VAL A 207 14.71 -12.81 -21.36
C VAL A 207 15.81 -11.80 -21.06
N THR A 208 16.79 -11.72 -21.97
CA THR A 208 18.02 -10.93 -21.80
C THR A 208 17.77 -9.43 -21.73
N GLU A 209 16.81 -8.90 -22.50
CA GLU A 209 16.62 -7.46 -22.70
C GLU A 209 15.36 -6.89 -22.03
N ASP A 210 14.46 -7.73 -21.51
CA ASP A 210 13.21 -7.30 -20.88
C ASP A 210 12.89 -8.19 -19.66
N ASN A 211 12.70 -7.55 -18.51
CA ASN A 211 12.33 -8.18 -17.23
C ASN A 211 10.87 -7.89 -16.82
N ARG A 212 10.02 -7.40 -17.74
CA ARG A 212 8.59 -7.10 -17.54
C ARG A 212 7.66 -8.08 -18.25
N MET A 213 8.21 -9.00 -19.05
CA MET A 213 7.40 -9.94 -19.80
C MET A 213 6.84 -11.00 -18.86
N PHE A 214 5.53 -10.96 -18.66
CA PHE A 214 4.81 -11.97 -17.90
C PHE A 214 4.59 -13.21 -18.75
N GLY A 215 4.84 -14.37 -18.14
CA GLY A 215 4.39 -15.65 -18.66
C GLY A 215 2.90 -15.87 -18.39
N LEU A 216 2.38 -17.04 -18.76
CA LEU A 216 0.98 -17.41 -18.50
C LEU A 216 0.68 -17.71 -17.01
N GLY A 217 1.67 -17.65 -16.12
CA GLY A 217 1.54 -17.94 -14.69
C GLY A 217 1.25 -19.41 -14.33
N ILE A 218 1.22 -20.31 -15.33
CA ILE A 218 0.93 -21.74 -15.13
C ILE A 218 1.99 -22.40 -14.25
N GLU A 219 3.27 -22.06 -14.44
CA GLU A 219 4.36 -22.62 -13.65
C GLU A 219 4.29 -22.18 -12.19
N TRP A 220 4.01 -20.89 -11.96
CA TRP A 220 3.78 -20.35 -10.63
C TRP A 220 2.61 -21.05 -9.94
N LEU A 221 1.46 -21.16 -10.62
CA LEU A 221 0.26 -21.81 -10.07
C LEU A 221 0.53 -23.28 -9.72
N ASN A 222 1.26 -23.98 -10.57
CA ASN A 222 1.65 -25.37 -10.33
C ASN A 222 2.60 -25.49 -9.14
N ALA A 223 3.60 -24.61 -9.02
CA ALA A 223 4.51 -24.58 -7.87
C ALA A 223 3.74 -24.25 -6.58
N PHE A 224 2.85 -23.27 -6.62
CA PHE A 224 2.02 -22.85 -5.49
C PHE A 224 1.08 -23.96 -5.01
N LYS A 225 0.40 -24.67 -5.92
CA LYS A 225 -0.56 -25.73 -5.55
C LYS A 225 0.11 -27.07 -5.29
N PHE A 226 1.05 -27.48 -6.13
CA PHE A 226 1.57 -28.85 -6.21
C PHE A 226 3.11 -28.95 -6.11
N GLY A 227 3.81 -27.83 -5.92
CA GLY A 227 5.27 -27.81 -5.82
C GLY A 227 5.81 -28.62 -4.63
N ASP A 228 7.08 -28.98 -4.71
CA ASP A 228 7.84 -29.63 -3.64
C ASP A 228 8.02 -28.68 -2.44
N GLU A 229 7.92 -29.19 -1.21
CA GLU A 229 8.08 -28.41 0.04
C GLU A 229 9.43 -27.69 0.15
N LYS A 230 10.42 -28.05 -0.68
CA LYS A 230 11.76 -27.46 -0.71
C LYS A 230 11.88 -26.26 -1.66
N CYS A 231 10.92 -26.05 -2.56
CA CYS A 231 10.97 -24.92 -3.50
C CYS A 231 10.54 -23.60 -2.82
N MET A 232 11.06 -22.47 -3.31
CA MET A 232 10.78 -21.17 -2.71
C MET A 232 9.30 -20.85 -2.63
N THR A 233 8.54 -21.08 -3.71
CA THR A 233 7.10 -20.77 -3.75
C THR A 233 6.33 -21.48 -2.63
N LYS A 234 6.58 -22.78 -2.39
CA LYS A 234 5.93 -23.49 -1.27
C LYS A 234 6.42 -23.01 0.09
N ARG A 235 7.72 -22.75 0.21
CA ARG A 235 8.32 -22.35 1.49
C ARG A 235 7.87 -20.97 1.95
N SER A 236 7.76 -20.01 1.04
CA SER A 236 7.31 -18.64 1.35
C SER A 236 5.81 -18.59 1.62
N HIS A 237 4.97 -19.32 0.90
CA HIS A 237 3.52 -19.20 1.07
C HIS A 237 2.95 -20.14 2.14
N MET A 238 3.51 -21.35 2.29
CA MET A 238 2.92 -22.41 3.15
C MET A 238 3.92 -23.03 4.12
N GLY A 239 5.17 -22.56 4.12
CA GLY A 239 6.27 -23.22 4.80
C GLY A 239 7.01 -22.34 5.79
N ASN A 240 8.30 -22.65 5.95
CA ASN A 240 9.18 -22.03 6.94
C ASN A 240 9.68 -20.63 6.58
N LEU A 241 9.29 -20.09 5.43
CA LEU A 241 9.65 -18.74 4.96
C LEU A 241 8.42 -17.81 4.88
N GLN A 242 7.28 -18.15 5.48
CA GLN A 242 6.09 -17.27 5.55
C GLN A 242 6.36 -15.88 6.14
N PHE A 243 7.46 -15.72 6.88
CA PHE A 243 7.90 -14.40 7.32
C PHE A 243 8.33 -13.49 6.16
N PHE A 244 8.44 -13.98 4.92
CA PHE A 244 8.55 -13.16 3.71
C PHE A 244 7.26 -12.41 3.37
N HIS A 245 6.14 -12.74 4.01
CA HIS A 245 4.86 -12.05 3.87
C HIS A 245 4.40 -11.44 5.21
N GLY A 246 5.35 -11.20 6.12
CA GLY A 246 5.01 -10.78 7.48
C GLY A 246 4.23 -11.82 8.29
N MET A 247 4.18 -13.08 7.87
CA MET A 247 3.39 -14.14 8.51
C MET A 247 4.24 -15.06 9.41
N GLY A 248 3.57 -15.73 10.36
CA GLY A 248 4.15 -16.80 11.15
C GLY A 248 4.36 -18.06 10.33
N SER A 249 5.45 -18.79 10.57
CA SER A 249 5.76 -20.01 9.80
C SER A 249 4.93 -21.23 10.18
N LYS A 250 4.25 -21.19 11.34
CA LYS A 250 3.38 -22.27 11.83
C LYS A 250 2.43 -21.76 12.91
N MET A 251 1.31 -22.46 13.07
CA MET A 251 0.37 -22.25 14.16
C MET A 251 1.09 -22.28 15.52
N GLY A 252 0.77 -21.31 16.37
CA GLY A 252 1.34 -21.18 17.71
C GLY A 252 2.78 -20.67 17.76
N GLU A 253 3.36 -20.21 16.64
CA GLU A 253 4.66 -19.54 16.65
C GLU A 253 4.61 -18.28 17.54
N LYS A 254 5.63 -18.09 18.38
CA LYS A 254 5.68 -16.91 19.25
C LYS A 254 5.88 -15.66 18.39
N PRO A 255 5.16 -14.55 18.65
CA PRO A 255 5.25 -13.35 17.81
C PRO A 255 6.67 -12.76 17.80
N GLN A 256 7.43 -12.91 18.89
CA GLN A 256 8.83 -12.47 18.94
C GLN A 256 9.72 -13.24 17.96
N LYS A 257 9.42 -14.52 17.71
CA LYS A 257 10.19 -15.34 16.77
C LYS A 257 9.89 -14.94 15.32
N THR A 258 8.62 -14.74 14.98
CA THR A 258 8.21 -14.25 13.66
C THR A 258 8.83 -12.88 13.37
N ARG A 259 8.67 -11.92 14.30
CA ARG A 259 9.30 -10.59 14.20
C ARG A 259 10.82 -10.69 14.04
N GLN A 260 11.50 -11.56 14.77
CA GLN A 260 12.95 -11.73 14.63
C GLN A 260 13.33 -12.20 13.22
N ASN A 261 12.60 -13.15 12.65
CA ASN A 261 12.85 -13.63 11.29
C ASN A 261 12.61 -12.53 10.25
N ILE A 262 11.50 -11.78 10.39
CA ILE A 262 11.17 -10.61 9.56
C ILE A 262 12.33 -9.60 9.58
N LEU A 263 12.77 -9.19 10.77
CA LEU A 263 13.83 -8.19 10.90
C LEU A 263 15.17 -8.68 10.37
N THR A 264 15.49 -9.98 10.55
CA THR A 264 16.71 -10.58 9.97
C THR A 264 16.69 -10.51 8.45
N TRP A 265 15.55 -10.83 7.83
CA TRP A 265 15.39 -10.76 6.39
C TRP A 265 15.47 -9.34 5.85
N VAL A 266 14.71 -8.42 6.45
CA VAL A 266 14.69 -7.01 6.03
C VAL A 266 16.05 -6.37 6.25
N GLU A 267 16.81 -6.74 7.29
CA GLU A 267 18.17 -6.26 7.51
C GLU A 267 19.10 -6.61 6.33
N VAL A 268 19.10 -7.87 5.92
CA VAL A 268 19.95 -8.33 4.81
C VAL A 268 19.56 -7.62 3.51
N MET A 269 18.26 -7.58 3.19
CA MET A 269 17.76 -6.94 1.98
C MET A 269 18.02 -5.43 1.95
N TYR A 270 17.82 -4.74 3.07
CA TYR A 270 18.05 -3.30 3.17
C TYR A 270 19.55 -2.95 3.07
N LYS A 271 20.41 -3.74 3.72
CA LYS A 271 21.87 -3.57 3.61
C LYS A 271 22.35 -3.82 2.18
N LEU A 272 21.83 -4.86 1.52
CA LEU A 272 22.07 -5.15 0.10
C LEU A 272 21.62 -3.98 -0.79
N ALA A 273 20.40 -3.47 -0.56
CA ALA A 273 19.84 -2.33 -1.27
C ALA A 273 20.70 -1.06 -1.15
N CYS A 274 21.24 -0.80 0.04
CA CYS A 274 22.11 0.36 0.23
C CYS A 274 23.45 0.21 -0.49
N GLY A 275 23.94 -1.02 -0.66
CA GLY A 275 25.16 -1.35 -1.39
C GLY A 275 26.47 -1.00 -0.67
N ASN A 276 26.38 -0.45 0.55
CA ASN A 276 27.53 0.07 1.30
C ASN A 276 27.51 -0.31 2.79
N GLN A 277 26.77 -1.38 3.16
CA GLN A 277 26.57 -1.80 4.56
C GLN A 277 27.00 -3.25 4.83
N GLY A 278 27.98 -3.77 4.08
CA GLY A 278 28.61 -5.07 4.35
C GLY A 278 27.82 -6.29 3.89
N VAL A 279 26.81 -6.12 3.03
CA VAL A 279 26.11 -7.19 2.32
C VAL A 279 26.25 -6.95 0.82
N SER A 280 26.62 -7.98 0.07
CA SER A 280 26.83 -7.98 -1.38
C SER A 280 25.96 -9.03 -2.06
N GLU A 281 25.59 -8.79 -3.31
CA GLU A 281 24.80 -9.75 -4.11
C GLU A 281 25.50 -11.11 -4.28
N ASN A 282 26.83 -11.17 -4.15
CA ASN A 282 27.63 -12.37 -4.28
C ASN A 282 27.81 -13.15 -2.96
N ASP A 283 27.27 -12.64 -1.85
CA ASP A 283 27.36 -13.33 -0.57
C ASP A 283 26.54 -14.62 -0.61
N ALA A 284 27.12 -15.70 -0.08
CA ALA A 284 26.44 -16.98 0.01
C ALA A 284 25.28 -16.91 1.03
N LEU A 285 24.16 -17.55 0.72
CA LEU A 285 22.98 -17.54 1.60
C LEU A 285 23.30 -18.08 3.01
N SER A 286 24.25 -19.00 3.17
CA SER A 286 24.65 -19.50 4.50
C SER A 286 25.27 -18.43 5.40
N ASP A 287 25.89 -17.42 4.81
CA ASP A 287 26.71 -16.44 5.53
C ASP A 287 25.85 -15.27 6.02
N VAL A 288 24.87 -14.87 5.22
CA VAL A 288 23.95 -13.75 5.50
C VAL A 288 22.60 -14.19 6.06
N LEU A 289 22.14 -15.40 5.74
CA LEU A 289 20.84 -15.96 6.18
C LEU A 289 21.03 -17.36 6.79
N PRO A 290 21.80 -17.48 7.89
CA PRO A 290 22.15 -18.78 8.47
C PRO A 290 20.92 -19.54 8.97
N GLY A 291 20.80 -20.80 8.56
CA GLY A 291 19.74 -21.71 9.00
C GLY A 291 18.41 -21.59 8.22
N TYR A 292 18.29 -20.62 7.31
CA TYR A 292 17.11 -20.51 6.45
C TYR A 292 17.20 -21.36 5.18
N PHE A 293 18.39 -21.71 4.71
CA PHE A 293 18.58 -22.51 3.50
C PHE A 293 19.40 -23.77 3.80
N GLY A 294 18.98 -24.89 3.22
CA GLY A 294 19.57 -26.22 3.39
C GLY A 294 20.39 -26.64 2.17
N LYS A 295 20.91 -27.88 2.17
CA LYS A 295 21.56 -28.44 0.97
C LYS A 295 20.51 -28.87 -0.06
N GLU A 296 19.35 -29.26 0.44
CA GLU A 296 18.22 -29.81 -0.28
C GLU A 296 17.18 -28.76 -0.70
N THR A 297 17.30 -27.51 -0.24
CA THR A 297 16.42 -26.42 -0.66
C THR A 297 16.83 -25.89 -2.03
N VAL A 298 15.88 -25.26 -2.72
CA VAL A 298 16.14 -24.54 -3.97
C VAL A 298 15.68 -23.10 -3.78
N PRO A 299 16.58 -22.09 -3.71
CA PRO A 299 18.04 -22.22 -3.77
C PRO A 299 18.62 -22.91 -2.52
N SER A 300 19.83 -23.42 -2.68
CA SER A 300 20.64 -24.08 -1.66
C SER A 300 21.44 -23.06 -0.85
N LYS A 301 21.96 -23.48 0.31
CA LYS A 301 22.76 -22.62 1.19
C LYS A 301 24.04 -22.02 0.57
N THR A 302 24.54 -22.60 -0.52
CA THR A 302 25.77 -22.15 -1.20
C THR A 302 25.50 -21.20 -2.37
N ASP A 303 24.24 -21.05 -2.75
CA ASP A 303 23.85 -20.07 -3.77
C ASP A 303 23.96 -18.65 -3.18
N THR A 304 23.96 -17.64 -4.05
CA THR A 304 24.16 -16.25 -3.65
C THR A 304 22.84 -15.49 -3.46
N LEU A 305 22.90 -14.30 -2.86
CA LEU A 305 21.75 -13.39 -2.83
C LEU A 305 21.28 -13.01 -4.25
N ARG A 306 22.19 -12.91 -5.23
CA ARG A 306 21.85 -12.70 -6.64
C ARG A 306 21.06 -13.88 -7.21
N ASP A 307 21.50 -15.10 -6.96
CA ASP A 307 20.81 -16.30 -7.43
C ASP A 307 19.41 -16.41 -6.82
N LEU A 308 19.26 -16.05 -5.55
CA LEU A 308 17.96 -15.97 -4.87
C LEU A 308 17.04 -14.95 -5.54
N LEU A 309 17.51 -13.72 -5.76
CA LEU A 309 16.68 -12.62 -6.26
C LEU A 309 16.38 -12.69 -7.76
N LEU A 310 17.21 -13.38 -8.55
CA LEU A 310 16.96 -13.62 -9.97
C LEU A 310 16.20 -14.92 -10.23
N ALA A 311 16.40 -15.93 -9.37
CA ALA A 311 15.79 -17.25 -9.46
C ALA A 311 15.78 -17.81 -10.89
N THR A 312 14.62 -18.11 -11.47
CA THR A 312 14.50 -18.67 -12.83
C THR A 312 14.70 -17.64 -13.94
N THR A 313 14.94 -16.35 -13.63
CA THR A 313 15.13 -15.26 -14.60
C THR A 313 16.56 -14.66 -14.62
N PRO A 314 17.63 -15.47 -14.68
CA PRO A 314 19.00 -14.97 -14.56
C PRO A 314 19.52 -14.26 -15.82
N LYS A 315 18.88 -14.36 -16.99
CA LYS A 315 19.44 -13.83 -18.25
C LYS A 315 19.39 -12.32 -18.37
N TYR A 316 18.53 -11.64 -17.63
CA TYR A 316 18.36 -10.19 -17.77
C TYR A 316 19.66 -9.45 -17.45
N ASN A 317 20.26 -8.83 -18.47
CA ASN A 317 21.62 -8.30 -18.40
C ASN A 317 21.74 -6.96 -17.66
N LYS A 318 20.62 -6.28 -17.40
CA LYS A 318 20.53 -4.99 -16.72
C LYS A 318 19.96 -5.11 -15.29
N ALA A 319 19.95 -6.31 -14.73
CA ALA A 319 19.40 -6.55 -13.40
C ALA A 319 20.11 -5.71 -12.34
N ASP A 320 19.33 -4.91 -11.61
CA ASP A 320 19.77 -4.08 -10.49
C ASP A 320 19.31 -4.73 -9.17
N ILE A 321 20.18 -5.59 -8.63
CA ILE A 321 19.87 -6.38 -7.43
C ILE A 321 19.66 -5.50 -6.20
N GLN A 322 20.28 -4.31 -6.15
CA GLN A 322 20.09 -3.38 -5.05
C GLN A 322 18.67 -2.81 -5.04
N LYS A 323 18.16 -2.38 -6.19
CA LYS A 323 16.76 -1.91 -6.30
C LYS A 323 15.76 -3.02 -6.04
N ARG A 324 16.02 -4.23 -6.56
CA ARG A 324 15.17 -5.40 -6.30
C ARG A 324 15.12 -5.74 -4.81
N ALA A 325 16.26 -5.78 -4.13
CA ALA A 325 16.31 -5.98 -2.68
C ALA A 325 15.54 -4.89 -1.91
N PHE A 326 15.57 -3.63 -2.39
CA PHE A 326 14.79 -2.57 -1.77
C PHE A 326 13.28 -2.77 -1.94
N GLY A 327 12.84 -3.19 -3.13
CA GLY A 327 11.44 -3.52 -3.39
C GLY A 327 10.90 -4.62 -2.47
N VAL A 328 11.71 -5.65 -2.20
CA VAL A 328 11.40 -6.71 -1.22
C VAL A 328 11.13 -6.13 0.17
N CYS A 329 11.88 -5.11 0.60
CA CYS A 329 11.61 -4.44 1.87
C CYS A 329 10.29 -3.67 1.88
N LEU A 330 9.90 -3.08 0.75
CA LEU A 330 8.64 -2.34 0.64
C LEU A 330 7.43 -3.30 0.66
N HIS A 331 7.52 -4.43 -0.02
CA HIS A 331 6.52 -5.51 0.04
C HIS A 331 6.33 -6.00 1.48
N MET A 332 7.42 -6.22 2.20
CA MET A 332 7.37 -6.64 3.61
C MET A 332 6.58 -5.66 4.48
N ILE A 333 6.61 -4.35 4.18
CA ILE A 333 5.82 -3.36 4.90
C ILE A 333 4.35 -3.44 4.46
N SER A 334 4.05 -3.53 3.16
CA SER A 334 2.67 -3.61 2.67
C SER A 334 1.93 -4.83 3.21
N ASP A 335 2.51 -6.02 3.08
CA ASP A 335 1.94 -7.25 3.64
C ASP A 335 1.74 -7.15 5.15
N SER A 336 2.68 -6.51 5.85
CA SER A 336 2.55 -6.37 7.30
C SER A 336 1.33 -5.55 7.72
N PHE A 337 0.71 -4.75 6.86
CA PHE A 337 -0.53 -4.03 7.16
C PHE A 337 -1.77 -4.67 6.52
N ALA A 338 -1.60 -5.61 5.59
CA ALA A 338 -2.68 -6.40 5.05
C ALA A 338 -3.27 -7.31 6.13
N LEU A 339 -4.59 -7.23 6.29
CA LEU A 339 -5.29 -7.98 7.35
C LEU A 339 -5.33 -9.49 7.08
N GLY A 340 -5.13 -9.92 5.83
CA GLY A 340 -4.89 -11.33 5.50
C GLY A 340 -3.60 -11.88 6.14
N HIS A 341 -2.64 -11.02 6.44
CA HIS A 341 -1.29 -11.39 6.85
C HIS A 341 -1.04 -11.14 8.34
N THR A 342 -1.51 -10.01 8.87
CA THR A 342 -1.36 -9.67 10.28
C THR A 342 -2.61 -9.03 10.87
N GLN A 343 -2.84 -9.32 12.14
CA GLN A 343 -3.80 -8.59 12.95
C GLN A 343 -3.08 -7.48 13.70
N ARG A 344 -3.57 -6.24 13.55
CA ARG A 344 -3.06 -5.06 14.25
C ARG A 344 -4.10 -4.43 15.16
N ARG A 345 -3.63 -3.63 16.13
CA ARG A 345 -4.47 -2.81 16.99
C ARG A 345 -5.09 -1.66 16.19
N LEU A 346 -6.40 -1.69 15.99
CA LEU A 346 -7.13 -0.55 15.44
C LEU A 346 -7.11 0.64 16.42
N ARG A 347 -6.63 1.81 15.97
CA ARG A 347 -6.52 3.04 16.77
C ARG A 347 -7.78 3.91 16.71
N ASN A 348 -8.55 3.81 15.63
CA ASN A 348 -9.80 4.56 15.42
C ASN A 348 -11.05 3.65 15.36
N PRO A 349 -11.37 2.88 16.43
CA PRO A 349 -12.51 1.95 16.43
C PRO A 349 -13.89 2.61 16.34
N ALA A 350 -13.98 3.95 16.35
CA ALA A 350 -15.22 4.70 16.15
C ALA A 350 -15.61 4.82 14.66
N ASP A 351 -14.64 4.65 13.76
CA ASP A 351 -14.83 4.71 12.31
C ASP A 351 -15.16 3.35 11.70
N LEU A 352 -14.91 2.27 12.44
CA LEU A 352 -15.36 0.92 12.08
C LEU A 352 -16.90 0.88 12.12
N ILE A 353 -17.52 0.50 11.01
CA ILE A 353 -18.96 0.27 10.91
C ILE A 353 -19.28 -1.23 11.01
N GLU A 354 -20.54 -1.61 10.79
CA GLU A 354 -20.92 -3.02 10.73
C GLU A 354 -20.28 -3.69 9.50
N ARG A 355 -20.19 -5.03 9.55
CA ARG A 355 -19.72 -5.81 8.40
C ARG A 355 -20.64 -5.57 7.21
N ASP A 356 -20.08 -5.62 6.00
CA ASP A 356 -20.88 -5.62 4.79
C ASP A 356 -21.67 -6.93 4.61
N THR A 357 -22.45 -7.00 3.53
CA THR A 357 -23.28 -8.18 3.22
C THR A 357 -22.47 -9.45 2.92
N ALA A 358 -21.20 -9.32 2.54
CA ALA A 358 -20.28 -10.43 2.35
C ALA A 358 -19.57 -10.82 3.66
N GLY A 359 -19.75 -10.03 4.72
CA GLY A 359 -19.20 -10.29 6.04
C GLY A 359 -17.78 -9.76 6.22
N TYR A 360 -17.36 -8.76 5.44
CA TYR A 360 -16.07 -8.09 5.59
C TYR A 360 -16.18 -6.77 6.38
N ILE A 361 -15.08 -6.34 7.01
CA ILE A 361 -15.07 -5.10 7.77
C ILE A 361 -15.08 -3.88 6.84
N ARG A 362 -15.77 -2.82 7.25
CA ARG A 362 -15.82 -1.55 6.51
C ARG A 362 -15.63 -0.38 7.46
N PHE A 363 -15.19 0.73 6.89
CA PHE A 363 -15.05 2.01 7.58
C PHE A 363 -16.07 3.01 7.05
N ARG A 364 -16.30 4.10 7.79
CA ARG A 364 -17.16 5.19 7.33
C ARG A 364 -16.64 5.76 6.00
N PRO A 365 -17.53 6.31 5.14
CA PRO A 365 -17.10 7.02 3.94
C PRO A 365 -16.04 8.08 4.27
N ASP A 366 -15.05 8.21 3.39
CA ASP A 366 -13.92 9.13 3.51
C ASP A 366 -13.01 8.90 4.73
N THR A 367 -13.16 7.78 5.45
CA THR A 367 -12.25 7.35 6.51
C THR A 367 -11.57 6.02 6.16
N TYR A 368 -10.59 5.63 6.96
CA TYR A 368 -9.85 4.38 6.80
C TYR A 368 -9.49 3.80 8.17
N GLY A 369 -9.12 2.53 8.23
CA GLY A 369 -8.61 1.93 9.47
C GLY A 369 -7.18 2.39 9.75
N ASP A 370 -6.96 3.06 10.88
CA ASP A 370 -5.62 3.39 11.38
C ASP A 370 -5.10 2.26 12.27
N TRP A 371 -4.12 1.51 11.76
CA TRP A 371 -3.61 0.31 12.37
C TRP A 371 -2.27 0.54 13.07
N GLY A 372 -2.19 0.13 14.33
CA GLY A 372 -1.01 0.24 15.18
C GLY A 372 -0.23 -1.06 15.33
N SER A 373 0.07 -1.39 16.58
CA SER A 373 0.91 -2.53 16.95
C SER A 373 0.31 -3.89 16.57
N ILE A 374 1.18 -4.84 16.27
CA ILE A 374 0.83 -6.19 15.83
C ILE A 374 0.36 -7.01 17.02
N ILE A 375 -0.87 -7.51 16.94
CA ILE A 375 -1.48 -8.42 17.90
C ILE A 375 -1.17 -9.87 17.51
N CYS A 376 -1.22 -10.21 16.23
CA CYS A 376 -0.98 -11.55 15.72
C CYS A 376 -0.33 -11.49 14.33
N PHE A 377 0.64 -12.38 14.08
CA PHE A 377 1.07 -12.70 12.73
C PHE A 377 0.32 -13.95 12.31
N HIS A 378 -0.47 -13.89 11.23
CA HIS A 378 -1.24 -15.05 10.80
C HIS A 378 -0.34 -16.10 10.17
N THR A 379 -0.86 -17.31 9.99
CA THR A 379 -0.27 -18.35 9.16
C THR A 379 -1.23 -18.64 8.02
N TYR A 380 -0.70 -18.79 6.82
CA TYR A 380 -1.48 -19.04 5.62
C TYR A 380 -2.19 -20.40 5.66
N ASN A 381 -1.50 -21.41 6.21
CA ASN A 381 -2.05 -22.76 6.33
C ASN A 381 -3.32 -22.73 7.19
N ASP A 382 -4.39 -23.34 6.67
CA ASP A 382 -5.72 -23.42 7.27
C ASP A 382 -6.45 -22.07 7.43
N GLN A 383 -5.95 -21.00 6.82
CA GLN A 383 -6.66 -19.73 6.72
C GLN A 383 -7.81 -19.83 5.72
N ASP A 384 -8.87 -19.05 5.96
CA ASP A 384 -9.93 -18.85 4.97
C ASP A 384 -9.35 -18.11 3.75
N GLY A 385 -9.24 -18.81 2.62
CA GLY A 385 -8.64 -18.28 1.40
C GLY A 385 -9.40 -17.12 0.77
N ASP A 386 -10.73 -17.07 0.94
CA ASP A 386 -11.56 -15.99 0.42
C ASP A 386 -11.33 -14.72 1.24
N ARG A 387 -11.28 -14.85 2.59
CA ARG A 387 -10.94 -13.72 3.48
C ARG A 387 -9.51 -13.25 3.29
N HIS A 388 -8.56 -14.17 3.16
CA HIS A 388 -7.17 -13.83 2.87
C HIS A 388 -7.10 -13.01 1.57
N GLY A 389 -7.68 -13.53 0.48
CA GLY A 389 -7.70 -12.85 -0.81
C GLY A 389 -8.37 -11.48 -0.77
N HIS A 390 -9.49 -11.34 -0.05
CA HIS A 390 -10.19 -10.05 0.08
C HIS A 390 -9.34 -8.96 0.77
N TYR A 391 -8.51 -9.32 1.75
CA TYR A 391 -7.67 -8.36 2.48
C TYR A 391 -6.25 -8.22 1.94
N ASP A 392 -5.91 -8.97 0.90
CA ASP A 392 -4.66 -8.90 0.14
C ASP A 392 -4.86 -8.28 -1.25
N ASP A 393 -6.12 -8.22 -1.71
CA ASP A 393 -6.53 -7.65 -2.99
C ASP A 393 -7.49 -6.47 -2.78
N LYS A 394 -7.95 -5.88 -3.89
CA LYS A 394 -8.99 -4.86 -3.91
C LYS A 394 -10.28 -5.44 -4.49
N ASP A 395 -11.40 -5.23 -3.80
CA ASP A 395 -12.72 -5.37 -4.40
C ASP A 395 -13.01 -4.17 -5.33
N GLY A 396 -13.42 -4.39 -6.57
CA GLY A 396 -13.91 -3.33 -7.46
C GLY A 396 -13.49 -3.49 -8.92
N GLU A 397 -13.74 -2.46 -9.73
CA GLU A 397 -13.35 -2.43 -11.15
C GLU A 397 -12.28 -1.38 -11.47
N GLN A 398 -11.98 -0.46 -10.53
CA GLN A 398 -11.10 0.67 -10.76
C GLN A 398 -9.83 0.57 -9.90
N ASP A 399 -8.67 0.72 -10.53
CA ASP A 399 -7.38 0.81 -9.83
C ASP A 399 -7.36 2.01 -8.86
N PRO A 400 -6.71 1.91 -7.71
CA PRO A 400 -6.39 3.08 -6.89
C PRO A 400 -5.57 4.10 -7.69
N ASP A 401 -5.84 5.40 -7.53
CA ASP A 401 -5.04 6.47 -8.13
C ASP A 401 -3.83 6.75 -7.22
N PRO A 402 -2.58 6.46 -7.65
CA PRO A 402 -1.41 6.68 -6.82
C PRO A 402 -1.13 8.16 -6.46
N LYS A 403 -1.77 9.11 -7.14
CA LYS A 403 -1.69 10.54 -6.80
C LYS A 403 -2.58 10.92 -5.62
N ASP A 404 -3.61 10.12 -5.35
CA ASP A 404 -4.62 10.38 -4.34
C ASP A 404 -4.74 9.22 -3.36
N VAL A 405 -4.08 9.38 -2.21
CA VAL A 405 -4.12 8.44 -1.09
C VAL A 405 -5.53 8.12 -0.61
N THR A 406 -6.54 8.96 -0.86
CA THR A 406 -7.92 8.69 -0.46
C THR A 406 -8.56 7.55 -1.25
N THR A 407 -8.07 7.27 -2.46
CA THR A 407 -8.51 6.11 -3.27
C THR A 407 -8.10 4.76 -2.67
N PHE A 408 -7.25 4.79 -1.63
CA PHE A 408 -6.82 3.63 -0.87
C PHE A 408 -7.64 3.39 0.42
N ASN A 409 -8.60 4.25 0.75
CA ASN A 409 -9.32 4.18 2.02
C ASN A 409 -10.11 2.87 2.24
N GLU A 410 -10.59 2.25 1.15
CA GLU A 410 -11.33 0.98 1.21
C GLU A 410 -10.42 -0.25 1.37
N MET A 411 -9.13 -0.11 1.09
CA MET A 411 -8.15 -1.18 1.24
C MET A 411 -7.59 -1.17 2.66
N VAL A 412 -7.98 -2.15 3.45
CA VAL A 412 -7.61 -2.24 4.87
C VAL A 412 -6.09 -2.30 5.02
N GLY A 413 -5.53 -1.29 5.70
CA GLY A 413 -4.10 -1.21 5.99
C GLY A 413 -3.28 -0.43 4.96
N ALA A 414 -3.80 -0.20 3.76
CA ALA A 414 -3.06 0.44 2.67
C ALA A 414 -2.53 1.84 3.03
N ARG A 415 -3.33 2.65 3.76
CA ARG A 415 -2.90 3.99 4.21
C ARG A 415 -1.67 3.93 5.13
N ASN A 416 -1.67 3.03 6.12
CA ASN A 416 -0.53 2.85 7.02
C ASN A 416 0.68 2.24 6.28
N ALA A 417 0.45 1.36 5.31
CA ALA A 417 1.50 0.82 4.45
C ALA A 417 2.17 1.92 3.62
N ILE A 418 1.39 2.82 3.00
CA ILE A 418 1.91 3.97 2.25
C ILE A 418 2.81 4.83 3.14
N ASP A 419 2.36 5.18 4.35
CA ASP A 419 3.15 5.98 5.29
C ASP A 419 4.47 5.27 5.68
N GLY A 420 4.40 3.97 5.97
CA GLY A 420 5.55 3.16 6.32
C GLY A 420 6.57 3.03 5.19
N CYS A 421 6.10 2.71 3.98
CA CYS A 421 6.92 2.62 2.77
C CYS A 421 7.55 3.97 2.43
N THR A 422 6.78 5.07 2.48
CA THR A 422 7.29 6.44 2.25
C THR A 422 8.46 6.76 3.18
N LYS A 423 8.31 6.46 4.48
CA LYS A 423 9.37 6.67 5.46
C LYS A 423 10.60 5.79 5.19
N LEU A 424 10.41 4.52 4.80
CA LEU A 424 11.54 3.65 4.45
C LEU A 424 12.27 4.14 3.19
N ILE A 425 11.54 4.63 2.19
CA ILE A 425 12.11 5.25 0.97
C ILE A 425 12.99 6.44 1.36
N ASN A 426 12.52 7.32 2.23
CA ASN A 426 13.32 8.46 2.71
C ASN A 426 14.60 8.02 3.43
N LEU A 427 14.52 6.98 4.28
CA LEU A 427 15.69 6.41 4.94
C LEU A 427 16.69 5.84 3.93
N PHE A 428 16.21 5.16 2.89
CA PHE A 428 17.02 4.59 1.81
C PHE A 428 17.72 5.65 0.95
N ILE A 429 17.02 6.72 0.56
CA ILE A 429 17.61 7.83 -0.21
C ILE A 429 18.73 8.48 0.59
N ASN A 430 18.51 8.69 1.89
CA ASN A 430 19.50 9.23 2.81
C ASN A 430 20.65 8.25 3.12
N LYS A 431 20.59 7.02 2.58
CA LYS A 431 21.54 5.93 2.85
C LYS A 431 21.76 5.72 4.35
N THR A 432 20.67 5.83 5.11
CA THR A 432 20.68 5.67 6.56
C THR A 432 21.20 4.27 6.90
N LYS A 433 22.16 4.17 7.83
CA LYS A 433 22.65 2.86 8.23
C LYS A 433 21.59 2.12 9.03
N TRP A 434 21.61 0.80 8.94
CA TRP A 434 20.70 -0.08 9.69
C TRP A 434 20.61 0.32 11.17
N ASP A 435 21.76 0.42 11.83
CA ASP A 435 21.86 0.71 13.26
C ASP A 435 21.67 2.20 13.62
N ASP A 436 21.71 3.11 12.63
CA ASP A 436 21.61 4.57 12.84
C ASP A 436 20.15 5.07 12.79
N GLY A 437 19.16 4.18 12.61
CA GLY A 437 17.74 4.53 12.73
C GLY A 437 16.76 3.60 12.01
N VAL A 438 17.20 2.86 11.00
CA VAL A 438 16.30 1.98 10.21
C VAL A 438 15.77 0.83 11.06
N LYS A 439 16.65 0.20 11.84
CA LYS A 439 16.27 -0.86 12.77
C LYS A 439 15.22 -0.37 13.76
N GLN A 440 15.46 0.79 14.38
CA GLN A 440 14.55 1.37 15.36
C GLN A 440 13.18 1.66 14.74
N PHE A 441 13.15 2.29 13.56
CA PHE A 441 11.91 2.53 12.82
C PHE A 441 11.11 1.22 12.58
N LEU A 442 11.78 0.17 12.10
CA LEU A 442 11.12 -1.10 11.84
C LEU A 442 10.68 -1.80 13.14
N GLU A 443 11.45 -1.69 14.23
CA GLU A 443 11.17 -2.34 15.51
C GLU A 443 10.08 -1.65 16.34
N ASP A 444 10.05 -0.32 16.31
CA ASP A 444 9.24 0.50 17.21
C ASP A 444 7.97 1.05 16.52
N GLU A 445 7.93 1.09 15.18
CA GLU A 445 6.80 1.64 14.43
C GLU A 445 6.13 0.61 13.52
N ILE A 446 6.91 -0.10 12.68
CA ILE A 446 6.33 -1.02 11.67
C ILE A 446 5.97 -2.38 12.28
N PHE A 447 6.94 -3.07 12.88
CA PHE A 447 6.79 -4.42 13.45
C PHE A 447 6.71 -4.39 14.98
N VAL A 448 6.22 -3.29 15.54
CA VAL A 448 5.99 -3.17 16.98
C VAL A 448 4.94 -4.16 17.45
N LEU A 449 5.27 -4.95 18.48
CA LEU A 449 4.36 -5.94 19.04
C LEU A 449 3.47 -5.28 20.09
N ASP A 450 2.17 -5.60 20.04
CA ASP A 450 1.21 -5.18 21.05
C ASP A 450 1.53 -5.85 22.40
N PRO A 451 1.31 -5.19 23.56
CA PRO A 451 1.49 -5.81 24.87
C PRO A 451 0.69 -7.10 25.07
N CYS A 452 -0.42 -7.28 24.34
CA CYS A 452 -1.20 -8.52 24.33
C CYS A 452 -0.96 -9.38 23.08
N ALA A 453 0.18 -9.24 22.40
CA ALA A 453 0.52 -10.02 21.23
C ALA A 453 0.42 -11.53 21.53
N LYS A 454 -0.22 -12.25 20.60
CA LYS A 454 -0.55 -13.67 20.72
C LYS A 454 0.33 -14.50 19.78
N PRO A 455 0.45 -15.81 20.04
CA PRO A 455 1.02 -16.73 19.07
C PRO A 455 0.24 -16.73 17.76
N SER A 456 0.92 -17.06 16.67
CA SER A 456 0.35 -17.13 15.33
C SER A 456 -0.89 -18.02 15.23
N ASP A 457 -1.88 -17.55 14.48
CA ASP A 457 -3.15 -18.22 14.19
C ASP A 457 -3.52 -18.09 12.71
N HIS A 458 -4.69 -18.62 12.32
CA HIS A 458 -5.20 -18.54 10.94
C HIS A 458 -6.45 -17.66 10.82
N PHE A 459 -6.79 -16.89 11.86
CA PHE A 459 -8.01 -16.08 11.88
C PHE A 459 -7.72 -14.68 11.37
N THR A 460 -8.27 -14.30 10.21
CA THR A 460 -8.15 -12.96 9.63
C THR A 460 -8.92 -11.92 10.45
N ASP A 461 -10.12 -11.55 10.01
CA ASP A 461 -10.94 -10.51 10.58
C ASP A 461 -11.96 -11.02 11.60
N GLU A 462 -12.13 -12.34 11.73
CA GLU A 462 -13.10 -12.97 12.64
C GLU A 462 -12.81 -12.58 14.10
N SER A 463 -11.53 -12.39 14.40
CA SER A 463 -11.04 -12.01 15.72
C SER A 463 -11.12 -10.50 15.98
N ILE A 464 -11.26 -9.66 14.94
CA ILE A 464 -11.23 -8.19 15.08
C ILE A 464 -12.38 -7.68 15.92
N ILE A 465 -13.59 -7.99 15.49
CA ILE A 465 -14.80 -7.49 16.13
C ILE A 465 -14.85 -7.94 17.59
N SER A 466 -14.45 -9.19 17.83
CA SER A 466 -14.38 -9.76 19.17
C SER A 466 -13.46 -8.97 20.10
N TYR A 467 -12.27 -8.55 19.65
CA TYR A 467 -11.40 -7.74 20.49
C TYR A 467 -11.88 -6.28 20.62
N VAL A 468 -12.41 -5.66 19.55
CA VAL A 468 -12.89 -4.27 19.60
C VAL A 468 -14.02 -4.13 20.62
N TYR A 469 -14.94 -5.09 20.66
CA TYR A 469 -15.99 -5.12 21.69
C TYR A 469 -15.43 -5.40 23.08
N GLN A 470 -14.47 -6.32 23.24
CA GLN A 470 -13.82 -6.55 24.53
C GLN A 470 -13.10 -5.31 25.06
N ASP A 471 -12.47 -4.52 24.18
CA ASP A 471 -11.77 -3.29 24.56
C ASP A 471 -12.75 -2.16 24.93
N ARG A 472 -13.86 -2.01 24.19
CA ARG A 472 -14.94 -1.07 24.58
C ARG A 472 -15.53 -1.41 25.94
N VAL A 473 -15.68 -2.69 26.26
CA VAL A 473 -16.15 -3.14 27.59
C VAL A 473 -15.11 -2.80 28.66
N LYS A 474 -13.83 -3.09 28.43
CA LYS A 474 -12.76 -2.74 29.37
C LYS A 474 -12.62 -1.23 29.56
N SER A 475 -12.69 -0.44 28.50
CA SER A 475 -12.60 1.03 28.58
C SER A 475 -13.79 1.61 29.35
N GLN A 476 -15.00 1.08 29.15
CA GLN A 476 -16.17 1.44 29.95
C GLN A 476 -16.03 1.03 31.42
N GLU A 477 -15.42 -0.12 31.70
CA GLU A 477 -15.14 -0.58 33.06
C GLU A 477 -14.10 0.31 33.76
N PHE A 478 -13.05 0.74 33.06
CA PHE A 478 -12.08 1.71 33.54
C PHE A 478 -12.71 3.10 33.77
N ASP A 479 -13.55 3.59 32.86
CA ASP A 479 -14.26 4.86 33.03
C ASP A 479 -15.29 4.79 34.17
N TYR A 480 -15.94 3.65 34.34
CA TYR A 480 -16.83 3.40 35.47
C TYR A 480 -16.07 3.39 36.79
N GLN A 481 -14.92 2.71 36.87
CA GLN A 481 -14.07 2.70 38.07
C GLN A 481 -13.52 4.10 38.39
N ALA A 482 -13.03 4.83 37.38
CA ALA A 482 -12.57 6.20 37.55
C ALA A 482 -13.72 7.14 37.96
N GLY A 483 -14.90 6.97 37.37
CA GLY A 483 -16.12 7.69 37.75
C GLY A 483 -16.57 7.38 39.18
N LEU A 484 -16.49 6.11 39.59
CA LEU A 484 -16.81 5.66 40.94
C LEU A 484 -15.80 6.22 41.95
N GLN A 485 -14.51 6.19 41.65
CA GLN A 485 -13.48 6.78 42.52
C GLN A 485 -13.65 8.29 42.68
N ARG A 486 -13.93 9.02 41.59
CA ARG A 486 -14.27 10.46 41.65
C ARG A 486 -15.49 10.71 42.55
N LYS A 487 -16.51 9.86 42.44
CA LYS A 487 -17.73 9.97 43.25
C LYS A 487 -17.48 9.65 44.73
N LEU A 488 -16.68 8.63 45.03
CA LEU A 488 -16.28 8.29 46.39
C LEU A 488 -15.46 9.42 47.03
N ALA A 489 -14.48 9.97 46.32
CA ALA A 489 -13.70 11.12 46.77
C ALA A 489 -14.59 12.35 47.06
N SER A 490 -15.59 12.62 46.21
CA SER A 490 -16.52 13.73 46.44
C SER A 490 -17.43 13.55 47.67
N LEU A 491 -17.73 12.29 48.03
CA LEU A 491 -18.50 11.96 49.22
C LEU A 491 -17.63 12.04 50.49
N GLU A 492 -16.35 11.73 50.37
CA GLU A 492 -15.37 11.89 51.46
C GLU A 492 -15.05 13.38 51.71
N GLU A 493 -14.89 14.18 50.66
CA GLU A 493 -14.73 15.65 50.78
C GLU A 493 -15.98 16.33 51.35
N GLY A 494 -17.18 15.82 51.05
CA GLY A 494 -18.43 16.28 51.63
C GLY A 494 -18.63 15.93 53.12
N SER A 495 -17.72 15.15 53.71
CA SER A 495 -17.84 14.66 55.10
C SER A 495 -16.99 15.43 56.13
N VAL A 496 -16.25 16.47 55.71
CA VAL A 496 -15.51 17.34 56.63
C VAL A 496 -16.45 18.40 57.22
N ILE A 497 -17.06 18.05 58.36
CA ILE A 497 -17.84 18.98 59.18
C ILE A 497 -16.88 19.95 59.90
N SER A 498 -16.95 21.23 59.54
CA SER A 498 -16.47 22.34 60.36
C SER A 498 -17.48 22.64 61.47
N LEU A 499 -17.03 22.52 62.73
CA LEU A 499 -17.77 22.88 63.95
C LEU A 499 -17.72 24.40 64.22
N ALA A 500 -18.89 25.02 64.43
CA ALA A 500 -19.26 26.00 65.49
C ALA A 500 -20.47 26.88 65.05
N PRO A 501 -21.16 27.59 65.95
CA PRO A 501 -21.87 27.15 67.16
C PRO A 501 -23.40 27.42 67.06
N GLU A 502 -24.10 27.14 68.15
CA GLU A 502 -25.56 27.11 68.38
C GLU A 502 -26.46 28.12 67.62
N GLY A 503 -27.53 27.58 67.04
CA GLY A 503 -28.63 28.35 66.45
C GLY A 503 -29.70 27.44 65.85
N ASP A 504 -30.65 27.04 66.71
CA ASP A 504 -31.99 26.48 66.48
C ASP A 504 -32.44 26.19 65.02
N LEU A 505 -32.72 24.92 64.70
CA LEU A 505 -33.77 24.47 63.76
C LEU A 505 -33.84 22.93 63.70
N ARG A 506 -34.32 22.33 64.80
CA ARG A 506 -34.67 20.90 64.88
C ARG A 506 -36.06 20.67 64.27
N ARG A 507 -36.16 20.45 62.95
CA ARG A 507 -37.26 19.69 62.31
C ARG A 507 -37.05 19.61 60.78
N ARG A 508 -36.34 18.58 60.27
CA ARG A 508 -36.56 18.07 58.90
C ARG A 508 -35.83 16.77 58.50
N SER A 509 -34.94 16.19 59.31
CA SER A 509 -34.14 15.02 58.85
C SER A 509 -34.80 13.64 59.00
N ARG A 510 -35.97 13.51 59.65
CA ARG A 510 -36.64 12.20 59.81
C ARG A 510 -37.58 11.80 58.66
N ALA A 511 -37.91 12.70 57.73
CA ALA A 511 -38.83 12.40 56.63
C ALA A 511 -38.13 11.73 55.43
N PHE A 512 -36.88 12.09 55.13
CA PHE A 512 -36.18 11.59 53.93
C PHE A 512 -35.68 10.14 54.08
N SER A 513 -35.27 9.73 55.28
CA SER A 513 -34.75 8.37 55.50
C SER A 513 -35.85 7.30 55.47
N VAL A 514 -37.08 7.65 55.83
CA VAL A 514 -38.23 6.73 55.82
C VAL A 514 -38.78 6.56 54.40
N LEU A 515 -38.78 7.64 53.59
CA LEU A 515 -39.23 7.58 52.20
C LEU A 515 -38.27 6.75 51.32
N ALA A 516 -36.97 6.89 51.52
CA ALA A 516 -35.96 6.10 50.79
C ALA A 516 -36.01 4.61 51.14
N MET A 517 -36.25 4.25 52.40
CA MET A 517 -36.44 2.85 52.80
C MET A 517 -37.75 2.26 52.28
N LEU A 518 -38.84 3.05 52.22
CA LEU A 518 -40.12 2.61 51.63
C LEU A 518 -40.00 2.34 50.12
N CYS A 519 -39.26 3.15 49.37
CA CYS A 519 -39.02 2.93 47.95
C CYS A 519 -38.17 1.68 47.68
N LEU A 520 -37.18 1.39 48.52
CA LEU A 520 -36.37 0.16 48.42
C LEU A 520 -37.19 -1.10 48.74
N LEU A 521 -38.07 -1.05 49.75
CA LEU A 521 -38.97 -2.15 50.09
C LEU A 521 -40.04 -2.40 49.01
N MET A 522 -40.57 -1.35 48.38
CA MET A 522 -41.51 -1.49 47.27
C MET A 522 -40.87 -2.11 46.02
N ASN A 523 -39.64 -1.71 45.67
CA ASN A 523 -38.91 -2.29 44.54
C ASN A 523 -38.54 -3.76 44.79
N ALA A 524 -38.17 -4.12 46.03
CA ALA A 524 -37.91 -5.50 46.40
C ALA A 524 -39.19 -6.37 46.28
N MET A 525 -40.35 -5.90 46.76
CA MET A 525 -41.61 -6.65 46.62
C MET A 525 -42.06 -6.81 45.16
N LEU A 526 -41.90 -5.76 44.32
CA LEU A 526 -42.23 -5.84 42.90
C LEU A 526 -41.35 -6.86 42.16
N PHE A 527 -40.08 -6.97 42.53
CA PHE A 527 -39.16 -7.96 41.95
C PHE A 527 -39.53 -9.39 42.35
N THR A 528 -39.95 -9.62 43.61
CA THR A 528 -40.38 -10.95 44.08
C THR A 528 -41.71 -11.38 43.46
N ILE A 529 -42.65 -10.46 43.22
CA ILE A 529 -43.93 -10.76 42.55
C ILE A 529 -43.70 -11.08 41.06
N PHE A 530 -42.73 -10.43 40.42
CA PHE A 530 -42.39 -10.66 39.02
C PHE A 530 -41.70 -12.02 38.81
N THR A 531 -40.80 -12.42 39.72
CA THR A 531 -40.11 -13.72 39.65
C THR A 531 -41.02 -14.90 39.99
N MET A 532 -42.00 -14.73 40.90
CA MET A 532 -43.00 -15.77 41.19
C MET A 532 -44.06 -15.95 40.09
N ARG A 533 -44.35 -14.91 39.25
CA ARG A 533 -45.25 -15.06 38.09
C ARG A 533 -44.61 -15.74 36.88
N LEU A 534 -43.29 -15.64 36.71
CA LEU A 534 -42.57 -16.28 35.59
C LEU A 534 -42.34 -17.78 35.78
N HIS A 535 -42.28 -18.28 37.02
CA HIS A 535 -42.18 -19.71 37.31
C HIS A 535 -43.52 -20.48 37.25
N GLY A 536 -44.66 -19.78 37.11
CA GLY A 536 -45.98 -20.40 36.97
C GLY A 536 -46.48 -20.57 35.53
N PHE A 537 -45.70 -20.15 34.53
CA PHE A 537 -46.07 -20.23 33.10
C PHE A 537 -45.18 -21.16 32.27
N LEU A 538 -44.24 -21.86 32.91
CA LEU A 538 -43.46 -22.96 32.33
C LEU A 538 -43.60 -24.18 33.25
N SER A 539 -44.75 -24.84 33.15
CA SER A 539 -45.05 -26.19 33.63
C SER A 539 -46.11 -26.78 32.72
#